data_AF-A0A703R7Q3-F1
#
_entry.id   AF-A0A703R7Q3-F1
#
_cell.length_a   1.000
_cell.length_b   1.000
_cell.length_c   1.000
_cell.angle_alpha   90.00
_cell.angle_beta   90.00
_cell.angle_gamma   90.00
#
_symmetry.space_group_name_H-M   'P 1'
#
loop_
_entity.id
_entity.type
_entity.pdbx_description
1 polymer ?
#
loop_
_entity_poly.entity_id
_entity_poly.type
_entity_poly.pdbx_seq_one_letter_code
_entity_poly.pdbx_strand_id
1 'polypeptide(L)'
;ISFSGTSSMLLELGLRVYEAQMERKESPFNQTEFNKVLLENVLKTQSSVAKILGIGSLSPHVAGNPKFEYANMVEDIKEKVSSEMERFFHENEE
;
A
#
# COMPACT_ATOMS: atom_id res chain seq x y z
N ILE A 1 -34.85 -30.86 -6.36
CA ILE A 1 -34.23 -29.83 -5.50
C ILE A 1 -35.32 -28.81 -5.19
N SER A 2 -35.74 -28.66 -3.93
CA SER A 2 -36.74 -27.67 -3.54
C SER A 2 -36.05 -26.41 -3.02
N PHE A 3 -36.64 -25.25 -3.26
CA PHE A 3 -36.12 -23.98 -2.74
C PHE A 3 -35.94 -23.99 -1.22
N SER A 4 -36.88 -24.61 -0.51
CA SER A 4 -36.81 -24.81 0.95
C SER A 4 -35.61 -25.69 1.35
N GLY A 5 -35.34 -26.79 0.64
CA GLY A 5 -34.21 -27.67 0.92
C GLY A 5 -32.85 -26.99 0.74
N THR A 6 -32.69 -26.17 -0.31
CA THR A 6 -31.46 -25.40 -0.54
C THR A 6 -31.31 -24.27 0.48
N SER A 7 -32.41 -23.60 0.86
CA SER A 7 -32.39 -22.51 1.84
C SER A 7 -32.00 -23.00 3.23
N SER A 8 -32.53 -24.15 3.67
CA SER A 8 -32.16 -24.76 4.95
C SER A 8 -30.68 -25.17 4.98
N MET A 9 -30.16 -25.73 3.89
CA MET A 9 -28.73 -26.08 3.79
C MET A 9 -27.82 -24.85 3.89
N LEU A 10 -28.19 -23.74 3.22
CA LEU A 10 -27.44 -22.48 3.29
C LEU A 10 -27.47 -21.86 4.69
N LEU A 11 -28.62 -21.93 5.38
CA LEU A 11 -28.74 -21.48 6.76
C LEU A 11 -27.86 -22.29 7.71
N GLU A 12 -27.87 -23.63 7.59
CA GLU A 12 -27.00 -24.48 8.40
C GLU A 12 -25.51 -24.21 8.16
N LEU A 13 -25.12 -24.03 6.89
CA LEU A 13 -23.73 -23.69 6.55
C LEU A 13 -23.34 -22.32 7.11
N GLY A 14 -24.22 -21.33 6.97
CA GLY A 14 -24.03 -19.98 7.50
C GLY A 14 -23.88 -19.96 9.02
N LEU A 15 -24.70 -20.74 9.73
CA LEU A 15 -24.63 -20.87 11.19
C LEU A 15 -23.32 -21.50 11.65
N ARG A 16 -22.86 -22.59 11.01
CA ARG A 16 -21.55 -23.21 11.34
C ARG A 16 -20.38 -22.25 11.14
N VAL A 17 -20.40 -21.47 10.05
CA VAL A 17 -19.36 -20.47 9.76
C VAL A 17 -19.41 -19.34 10.79
N TYR A 18 -20.60 -18.88 11.14
CA TYR A 18 -20.81 -17.83 12.13
C TYR A 18 -20.29 -18.25 13.52
N GLU A 19 -20.63 -19.44 13.99
CA GLU A 19 -20.13 -19.99 15.26
C GLU A 19 -18.59 -20.10 15.25
N ALA A 20 -18.01 -20.62 14.17
CA ALA A 20 -16.56 -20.72 14.01
C ALA A 20 -15.85 -19.35 13.96
N GLN A 21 -16.52 -18.30 13.48
CA GLN A 21 -16.01 -16.93 13.54
C GLN A 21 -16.18 -16.31 14.93
N MET A 22 -17.26 -16.61 15.65
CA MET A 22 -17.50 -16.11 17.01
C MET A 22 -16.54 -16.69 18.06
N GLU A 23 -16.09 -17.94 17.90
CA GLU A 23 -15.05 -18.52 18.78
C GLU A 23 -13.72 -17.74 18.70
N ARG A 24 -13.48 -17.03 17.60
CA ARG A 24 -12.36 -16.08 17.44
C ARG A 24 -12.76 -14.74 18.06
N LYS A 25 -12.74 -14.67 19.39
CA LYS A 25 -13.19 -13.51 20.21
C LYS A 25 -12.47 -12.17 19.95
N GLU A 26 -11.35 -12.18 19.24
CA GLU A 26 -10.65 -10.95 18.84
C GLU A 26 -10.95 -10.65 17.38
N SER A 27 -11.11 -9.36 17.05
CA SER A 27 -10.99 -8.92 15.66
C SER A 27 -9.72 -9.56 15.10
N PRO A 28 -9.80 -10.44 14.08
CA PRO A 28 -8.63 -11.15 13.56
C PRO A 28 -7.60 -10.19 12.97
N PHE A 29 -7.98 -8.91 12.82
CA PHE A 29 -7.15 -7.86 12.27
C PHE A 29 -6.76 -6.84 13.33
N ASN A 30 -5.45 -6.79 13.61
CA ASN A 30 -4.85 -5.76 14.42
C ASN A 30 -4.42 -4.58 13.52
N GLN A 31 -5.23 -3.52 13.51
CA GLN A 31 -4.97 -2.33 12.68
C GLN A 31 -3.62 -1.67 13.01
N THR A 32 -3.23 -1.63 14.29
CA THR A 32 -1.98 -0.99 14.71
C THR A 32 -0.76 -1.76 14.23
N GLU A 33 -0.77 -3.08 14.37
CA GLU A 33 0.33 -3.92 13.88
C GLU A 33 0.40 -3.89 12.35
N PHE A 34 -0.76 -3.90 11.67
CA PHE A 34 -0.82 -3.73 10.23
C PHE A 34 -0.22 -2.39 9.79
N ASN A 35 -0.64 -1.28 10.41
CA ASN A 35 -0.12 0.05 10.08
C ASN A 35 1.39 0.16 10.31
N LYS A 36 1.90 -0.46 11.38
CA LYS A 36 3.33 -0.50 11.69
C LYS A 36 4.12 -1.25 10.62
N VAL A 37 3.68 -2.46 10.26
CA VAL A 37 4.32 -3.27 9.22
C VAL A 37 4.25 -2.57 7.86
N LEU A 38 3.11 -1.98 7.52
CA LEU A 38 2.93 -1.22 6.28
C LEU A 38 3.91 -0.03 6.23
N LEU A 39 3.95 0.79 7.27
CA LEU A 39 4.82 1.97 7.33
C LEU A 39 6.30 1.58 7.25
N GLU A 40 6.71 0.56 7.99
CA GLU A 40 8.08 0.05 7.96
C GLU A 40 8.50 -0.39 6.55
N ASN A 41 7.64 -1.15 5.87
CA ASN A 41 7.91 -1.63 4.52
C ASN A 41 7.98 -0.49 3.50
N VAL A 42 7.09 0.48 3.58
CA VAL A 42 7.09 1.66 2.68
C VAL A 42 8.37 2.48 2.88
N LEU A 43 8.76 2.76 4.13
CA LEU A 43 9.96 3.54 4.43
C LEU A 43 11.24 2.81 4.02
N LYS A 44 11.35 1.51 4.31
CA LYS A 44 12.50 0.68 3.89
C LYS A 44 12.63 0.63 2.37
N THR A 45 11.51 0.45 1.67
CA THR A 45 11.47 0.45 0.20
C THR A 45 11.92 1.78 -0.33
N GLN A 46 11.37 2.89 0.16
CA GLN A 46 11.74 4.21 -0.33
C GLN A 46 13.23 4.53 -0.08
N SER A 47 13.74 4.21 1.11
CA SER A 47 15.17 4.41 1.41
C SER A 47 16.08 3.57 0.51
N SER A 48 15.65 2.38 0.12
CA SER A 48 16.40 1.49 -0.77
C SER A 48 16.36 1.97 -2.22
N VAL A 49 15.17 2.36 -2.71
CA VAL A 49 14.97 2.88 -4.06
C VAL A 49 15.69 4.21 -4.27
N ALA A 50 15.73 5.09 -3.27
CA ALA A 50 16.52 6.32 -3.35
C ALA A 50 18.02 6.07 -3.58
N LYS A 51 18.59 5.02 -2.97
CA LYS A 51 19.99 4.61 -3.20
C LYS A 51 20.17 4.00 -4.60
N ILE A 52 19.21 3.17 -5.04
CA ILE A 52 19.21 2.58 -6.38
C ILE A 52 19.15 3.69 -7.45
N LEU A 53 18.34 4.73 -7.24
CA LEU A 53 18.27 5.89 -8.13
C LEU A 53 19.62 6.60 -8.21
N GLY A 54 20.28 6.83 -7.07
CA GLY A 54 21.62 7.41 -7.03
C GLY A 54 22.64 6.58 -7.81
N ILE A 55 22.69 5.27 -7.59
CA ILE A 55 23.57 4.35 -8.33
C ILE A 55 23.23 4.35 -9.83
N GLY A 56 21.95 4.31 -10.18
CA GLY A 56 21.46 4.30 -11.56
C GLY A 56 21.84 5.57 -12.33
N SER A 57 21.82 6.73 -11.67
CA SER A 57 22.22 8.01 -12.27
C SER A 57 23.70 8.07 -12.68
N LEU A 58 24.55 7.23 -12.06
CA LEU A 58 25.99 7.14 -12.34
C LEU A 58 26.33 6.09 -13.40
N SER A 59 25.32 5.40 -13.97
CA SER A 59 25.54 4.35 -14.95
C SER A 59 26.09 4.93 -16.27
N PRO A 60 27.11 4.30 -16.88
CA PRO A 60 27.69 4.78 -18.14
C PRO A 60 26.68 4.75 -19.30
N HIS A 61 25.64 3.92 -19.21
CA HIS A 61 24.60 3.80 -20.24
C HIS A 61 23.65 5.02 -20.29
N VAL A 62 23.63 5.83 -19.24
CA VAL A 62 22.80 7.05 -19.15
C VAL A 62 23.64 8.33 -19.06
N ALA A 63 24.97 8.20 -19.12
CA ALA A 63 25.88 9.32 -19.04
C ALA A 63 25.65 10.33 -20.18
N GLY A 64 25.60 11.62 -19.84
CA GLY A 64 25.35 12.70 -20.79
C GLY A 64 23.88 12.85 -21.22
N ASN A 65 22.96 12.02 -20.69
CA ASN A 65 21.54 12.19 -20.91
C ASN A 65 20.94 13.05 -19.77
N PRO A 66 20.47 14.28 -20.06
CA PRO A 66 19.93 15.18 -19.03
C PRO A 66 18.70 14.59 -18.31
N LYS A 67 17.98 13.65 -18.95
CA LYS A 67 16.83 12.96 -18.33
C LYS A 67 17.22 12.11 -17.11
N PHE A 68 18.45 11.61 -17.07
CA PHE A 68 18.93 10.72 -16.01
C PHE A 68 19.97 11.41 -15.10
N GLU A 69 20.15 12.72 -15.25
CA GLU A 69 20.89 13.50 -14.28
C GLU A 69 20.16 13.47 -12.94
N TYR A 70 20.91 13.19 -11.87
CA TYR A 70 20.33 13.00 -10.54
C TYR A 70 19.51 14.21 -10.07
N ALA A 71 20.01 15.43 -10.31
CA ALA A 71 19.32 16.66 -9.94
C ALA A 71 17.93 16.78 -10.61
N ASN A 72 17.88 16.55 -11.92
CA ASN A 72 16.65 16.64 -12.70
C ASN A 72 15.64 15.55 -12.30
N MET A 73 16.10 14.33 -12.03
CA MET A 73 15.24 13.26 -11.54
C MET A 73 14.68 13.55 -10.14
N VAL A 74 15.48 14.15 -9.24
CA VAL A 74 15.03 14.54 -7.90
C VAL A 74 13.98 15.64 -7.97
N GLU A 75 14.15 16.61 -8.86
CA GLU A 75 13.18 17.68 -9.10
C GLU A 75 11.86 17.14 -9.64
N ASP A 76 11.89 16.30 -10.68
CA ASP A 76 10.69 15.65 -11.26
C ASP A 76 9.94 14.80 -10.22
N ILE A 77 10.67 14.01 -9.41
CA ILE A 77 10.07 13.25 -8.31
C ILE A 77 9.42 14.18 -7.29
N LYS A 78 10.07 15.28 -6.92
CA LYS A 78 9.55 16.23 -5.93
C LYS A 78 8.27 16.89 -6.43
N GLU A 79 8.25 17.37 -7.66
CA GLU A 79 7.07 18.00 -8.27
C GLU A 79 5.89 17.03 -8.30
N LYS A 80 6.13 15.80 -8.77
CA LYS A 80 5.11 14.76 -8.83
C LYS A 80 4.56 14.41 -7.45
N VAL A 81 5.42 14.20 -6.46
CA VAL A 81 4.98 13.92 -5.08
C VAL A 81 4.20 15.10 -4.51
N SER A 82 4.63 16.33 -4.77
CA SER A 82 3.92 17.53 -4.28
C SER A 82 2.50 17.59 -4.86
N SER A 83 2.32 17.32 -6.15
CA SER A 83 1.00 17.30 -6.78
C SER A 83 0.06 16.21 -6.22
N GLU A 84 0.60 15.04 -5.85
CA GLU A 84 -0.20 13.97 -5.25
C GLU A 84 -0.54 14.29 -3.79
N MET A 85 0.37 14.94 -3.06
CA MET A 85 0.13 15.38 -1.68
C MET A 85 -0.93 16.48 -1.64
N GLU A 86 -0.82 17.48 -2.50
CA GLU A 86 -1.77 18.60 -2.56
C GLU A 86 -3.19 18.14 -2.88
N ARG A 87 -3.37 17.04 -3.61
CA ARG A 87 -4.68 16.47 -3.93
C ARG A 87 -5.47 15.99 -2.70
N PHE A 88 -4.78 15.49 -1.68
CA PHE A 88 -5.40 14.88 -0.50
C PHE A 88 -5.16 15.66 0.80
N PHE A 89 -4.12 16.50 0.82
CA PHE A 89 -3.69 17.28 1.97
C PHE A 89 -3.45 18.71 1.50
N HIS A 90 -4.52 19.49 1.40
CA HIS A 90 -4.44 20.91 1.02
C HIS A 90 -3.73 21.71 2.12
N GLU A 91 -2.73 22.51 1.77
CA GLU A 91 -2.01 23.36 2.73
C GLU A 91 -2.91 24.42 3.41
N ASN A 92 -4.12 24.64 2.90
CA ASN A 92 -5.07 25.65 3.37
C ASN A 92 -6.22 25.09 4.23
N GLU A 93 -6.19 23.80 4.61
CA GLU A 93 -7.13 23.23 5.57
C GLU A 93 -6.52 23.21 6.98
N GLU A 94 -6.46 24.39 7.61
CA GLU A 94 -6.59 24.58 9.07
C GLU A 94 -7.96 25.19 9.38
#